data_AF-A0A9P1AHB2-F1
#
_entry.id   AF-A0A9P1AHB2-F1
#
_cell.length_a   1.000
_cell.length_b   1.000
_cell.length_c   1.000
_cell.angle_alpha   90.00
_cell.angle_beta   90.00
_cell.angle_gamma   90.00
#
_symmetry.space_group_name_H-M   'P 1'
#
loop_
_entity.id
_entity.type
_entity.pdbx_description
1 polymer ?
#
loop_
_entity_poly.entity_id
_entity_poly.type
_entity_poly.pdbx_seq_one_letter_code
_entity_poly.pdbx_strand_id
1 'polypeptide(L)'
;MSAAGEAANVSVPRSTESKPERAESSSRNTSPPAPAAPIPISNVLTDQAKATLTQLVKTSKMSRSRGSALAEKPEVQSMLDKELFLIQSDRRTKMNPIQELQLVRVLAQFFLERADDGHRYSYFEAIFFGRSDDTVLHDFRIKIMFQLVSFAVQYPVLQIFNHVMGWLCQMKNETLERKYSDWLIEILVENFVRPSTEKLPMHHFLLPLDVTCSEFCALFVARAALHGKLKQPMAELIIRFSAQNMQFILRHLRDTPWLGNDFAEKVIPRMLDQMMTDDSNLDGDGLGSCICFFMFRWHLDVMATEDRRGPTKRIEVLDLLLSPKYPWSKRRICLLVAAIGASTRPEHLIQKDLQKIVAPEKYRKALQTISNEGVKENPQKYMDGISTMGLEASPVKKTVTKKK
;
A
#
# COMPACT_ATOMS: atom_id res chain seq x y z
N MET A 1 59.61 6.25 -42.15
CA MET A 1 59.67 5.34 -43.31
C MET A 1 58.24 4.85 -43.51
N SER A 2 57.45 5.47 -44.40
CA SER A 2 57.27 5.09 -45.82
C SER A 2 56.95 3.60 -45.97
N ALA A 3 55.99 3.12 -46.76
CA ALA A 3 54.87 3.65 -47.55
C ALA A 3 54.15 2.40 -48.12
N ALA A 4 52.88 2.56 -48.52
CA ALA A 4 52.19 1.99 -49.68
C ALA A 4 52.28 0.48 -50.07
N GLY A 5 51.17 -0.05 -50.59
CA GLY A 5 51.16 -1.26 -51.44
C GLY A 5 49.77 -1.77 -51.81
N GLU A 6 49.26 -1.32 -52.96
CA GLU A 6 48.09 -1.83 -53.69
C GLU A 6 48.29 -3.26 -54.25
N ALA A 7 47.21 -3.98 -54.57
CA ALA A 7 46.84 -4.36 -55.95
C ALA A 7 45.84 -5.54 -56.02
N ALA A 8 44.88 -5.39 -56.93
CA ALA A 8 43.90 -6.38 -57.35
C ALA A 8 44.49 -7.42 -58.33
N ASN A 9 43.83 -8.57 -58.52
CA ASN A 9 43.68 -9.11 -59.86
C ASN A 9 42.50 -10.09 -60.06
N VAL A 10 42.00 -10.03 -61.28
CA VAL A 10 40.85 -10.71 -61.90
C VAL A 10 41.32 -11.97 -62.65
N SER A 11 40.47 -13.00 -62.77
CA SER A 11 40.44 -13.85 -63.98
C SER A 11 39.23 -14.81 -64.04
N VAL A 12 38.52 -14.76 -65.17
CA VAL A 12 37.52 -15.69 -65.72
C VAL A 12 38.09 -16.31 -67.00
N PRO A 13 37.68 -17.53 -67.42
CA PRO A 13 37.03 -17.72 -68.74
C PRO A 13 35.85 -18.75 -68.69
N ARG A 14 34.67 -18.55 -69.32
CA ARG A 14 34.21 -18.79 -70.74
C ARG A 14 34.43 -20.23 -71.24
N SER A 15 33.56 -20.97 -71.96
CA SER A 15 32.26 -20.83 -72.70
C SER A 15 31.86 -22.26 -73.17
N THR A 16 30.60 -22.64 -73.47
CA THR A 16 29.88 -22.65 -74.78
C THR A 16 28.48 -23.32 -74.58
N GLU A 17 27.30 -22.82 -74.96
CA GLU A 17 26.67 -22.53 -76.27
C GLU A 17 25.73 -23.65 -76.80
N SER A 18 24.41 -23.40 -76.86
CA SER A 18 23.50 -23.77 -77.98
C SER A 18 22.04 -23.29 -77.76
N LYS A 19 21.38 -22.90 -78.85
CA LYS A 19 20.12 -22.12 -79.04
C LYS A 19 19.04 -23.04 -79.72
N PRO A 20 17.85 -22.57 -80.17
CA PRO A 20 16.60 -22.26 -79.45
C PRO A 20 15.35 -23.03 -79.97
N GLU A 21 14.18 -23.00 -79.29
CA GLU A 21 12.88 -23.09 -79.97
C GLU A 21 11.70 -22.54 -79.13
N ARG A 22 10.62 -22.18 -79.84
CA ARG A 22 9.64 -21.14 -79.54
C ARG A 22 8.42 -21.63 -78.74
N ALA A 23 7.97 -20.74 -77.83
CA ALA A 23 6.60 -20.40 -77.44
C ALA A 23 5.54 -21.52 -77.28
N GLU A 24 5.04 -21.67 -76.05
CA GLU A 24 3.62 -21.49 -75.76
C GLU A 24 3.37 -21.15 -74.28
N SER A 25 2.35 -20.32 -74.09
CA SER A 25 1.99 -19.53 -72.92
C SER A 25 1.37 -20.33 -71.77
N SER A 26 1.86 -20.13 -70.55
CA SER A 26 1.08 -20.33 -69.33
C SER A 26 1.49 -19.28 -68.27
N SER A 27 0.58 -18.36 -68.00
CA SER A 27 0.72 -17.26 -67.06
C SER A 27 0.71 -17.76 -65.61
N ARG A 28 1.89 -17.85 -64.98
CA ARG A 28 2.03 -17.86 -63.52
C ARG A 28 2.29 -16.43 -63.02
N ASN A 29 1.23 -15.79 -62.52
CA ASN A 29 1.36 -14.59 -61.69
C ASN A 29 2.13 -14.96 -60.42
N THR A 30 3.37 -14.50 -60.33
CA THR A 30 4.14 -14.46 -59.08
C THR A 30 3.91 -13.10 -58.45
N SER A 31 3.18 -13.08 -57.35
CA SER A 31 3.01 -11.87 -56.53
C SER A 31 4.35 -11.50 -55.88
N PRO A 32 4.66 -10.20 -55.74
CA PRO A 32 5.86 -9.76 -55.03
C PRO A 32 5.81 -10.18 -53.55
N PRO A 33 6.96 -10.38 -52.88
CA PRO A 33 6.99 -10.74 -51.47
C PRO A 33 6.27 -9.67 -50.67
N ALA A 34 5.28 -10.11 -49.89
CA ALA A 34 4.51 -9.24 -49.02
C ALA A 34 5.46 -8.45 -48.10
N PRO A 35 5.23 -7.13 -47.89
CA PRO A 35 5.98 -6.38 -46.91
C PRO A 35 5.81 -7.05 -45.55
N ALA A 36 6.93 -7.34 -44.88
CA ALA A 36 6.96 -7.91 -43.56
C ALA A 36 6.01 -7.11 -42.66
N ALA A 37 5.08 -7.81 -42.01
CA ALA A 37 4.14 -7.20 -41.09
C ALA A 37 4.93 -6.36 -40.07
N PRO A 38 4.52 -5.11 -39.79
CA PRO A 38 5.22 -4.27 -38.83
C PRO A 38 5.23 -4.99 -37.48
N ILE A 39 6.43 -5.23 -36.94
CA ILE A 39 6.61 -5.77 -35.60
C ILE A 39 5.85 -4.82 -34.65
N PRO A 40 4.93 -5.34 -33.81
CA PRO A 40 4.21 -4.48 -32.89
C PRO A 40 5.23 -3.77 -31.98
N ILE A 41 5.22 -2.44 -31.98
CA ILE A 41 6.10 -1.57 -31.19
C ILE A 41 6.08 -1.96 -29.69
N SER A 42 5.02 -2.63 -29.21
CA SER A 42 4.90 -3.14 -27.83
C SER A 42 5.93 -4.21 -27.45
N ASN A 43 6.38 -5.02 -28.40
CA ASN A 43 7.31 -6.13 -28.10
C ASN A 43 8.74 -5.60 -27.90
N VAL A 44 9.12 -4.57 -28.67
CA VAL A 44 10.46 -3.97 -28.61
C VAL A 44 10.76 -3.37 -27.23
N LEU A 45 9.82 -2.63 -26.65
CA LEU A 45 9.98 -2.05 -25.30
C LEU A 45 10.13 -3.14 -24.23
N THR A 46 9.29 -4.17 -24.32
CA THR A 46 9.26 -5.28 -23.37
C THR A 46 10.57 -6.05 -23.39
N ASP A 47 11.09 -6.35 -24.57
CA ASP A 47 12.33 -7.11 -24.75
C ASP A 47 13.55 -6.28 -24.33
N GLN A 48 13.56 -4.97 -24.61
CA GLN A 48 14.57 -4.05 -24.11
C GLN A 48 14.60 -4.03 -22.57
N ALA A 49 13.46 -3.83 -21.91
CA ALA A 49 13.39 -3.82 -20.45
C ALA A 49 13.89 -5.15 -19.83
N LYS A 50 13.53 -6.29 -20.42
CA LYS A 50 14.04 -7.61 -20.00
C LYS A 50 15.55 -7.75 -20.19
N ALA A 51 16.10 -7.25 -21.30
CA ALA A 51 17.52 -7.26 -21.57
C ALA A 51 18.29 -6.41 -20.54
N THR A 52 17.82 -5.19 -20.26
CA THR A 52 18.41 -4.29 -19.26
C THR A 52 18.37 -4.90 -17.86
N LEU A 53 17.26 -5.53 -17.46
CA LEU A 53 17.15 -6.23 -16.18
C LEU A 53 18.07 -7.47 -16.11
N THR A 54 18.25 -8.17 -17.22
CA THR A 54 19.22 -9.29 -17.32
C THR A 54 20.65 -8.78 -17.16
N GLN A 55 20.97 -7.63 -17.77
CA GLN A 55 22.27 -6.98 -17.61
C GLN A 55 22.49 -6.52 -16.16
N LEU A 56 21.48 -5.95 -15.50
CA LEU A 56 21.54 -5.58 -14.08
C LEU A 56 21.94 -6.78 -13.20
N VAL A 57 21.32 -7.93 -13.42
CA VAL A 57 21.63 -9.18 -12.69
C VAL A 57 23.08 -9.62 -12.95
N LYS A 58 23.54 -9.58 -14.20
CA LYS A 58 24.94 -9.91 -14.55
C LYS A 58 25.92 -8.98 -13.83
N THR A 59 25.67 -7.68 -13.88
CA THR A 59 26.50 -6.65 -13.22
C THR A 59 26.56 -6.85 -11.71
N SER A 60 25.42 -7.19 -11.08
CA SER A 60 25.36 -7.50 -9.65
C SER A 60 26.21 -8.73 -9.29
N LYS A 61 26.07 -9.83 -10.03
CA LYS A 61 26.83 -11.07 -9.78
C LYS A 61 28.34 -10.92 -10.00
N MET A 62 28.76 -10.03 -10.89
CA MET A 62 30.19 -9.71 -11.07
C MET A 62 30.73 -8.79 -9.96
N SER A 63 29.87 -8.05 -9.28
CA SER A 63 30.24 -7.23 -8.13
C SER A 63 30.41 -8.14 -6.91
N ARG A 64 31.65 -8.40 -6.49
CA ARG A 64 31.94 -9.20 -5.29
C ARG A 64 31.43 -8.56 -3.98
N SER A 65 30.95 -7.32 -4.03
CA SER A 65 30.40 -6.60 -2.88
C SER A 65 28.96 -7.04 -2.58
N ARG A 66 28.73 -7.57 -1.37
CA ARG A 66 27.38 -7.76 -0.83
C ARG A 66 26.90 -6.41 -0.29
N GLY A 67 25.99 -5.71 -0.97
CA GLY A 67 25.39 -4.47 -0.46
C GLY A 67 24.98 -3.44 -1.53
N SER A 68 24.45 -2.29 -1.07
CA SER A 68 23.88 -1.13 -1.81
C SER A 68 24.76 -0.52 -2.92
N ALA A 69 25.99 -1.04 -3.10
CA ALA A 69 26.94 -0.66 -4.13
C ALA A 69 26.40 -0.70 -5.57
N LEU A 70 25.27 -1.37 -5.85
CA LEU A 70 24.66 -1.36 -7.18
C LEU A 70 23.86 -0.08 -7.45
N ALA A 71 23.17 0.45 -6.44
CA ALA A 71 22.39 1.67 -6.55
C ALA A 71 23.28 2.91 -6.74
N GLU A 72 24.48 2.87 -6.16
CA GLU A 72 25.46 3.97 -6.19
C GLU A 72 26.30 4.03 -7.48
N LYS A 73 26.23 3.02 -8.37
CA LYS A 73 27.03 2.98 -9.60
C LYS A 73 26.45 3.88 -10.70
N PRO A 74 27.14 4.96 -11.12
CA PRO A 74 26.61 5.89 -12.12
C PRO A 74 26.26 5.23 -13.46
N GLU A 75 27.04 4.24 -13.88
CA GLU A 75 26.86 3.52 -15.15
C GLU A 75 25.59 2.68 -15.12
N VAL A 76 25.30 2.06 -13.96
CA VAL A 76 24.07 1.30 -13.74
C VAL A 76 22.88 2.25 -13.76
N GLN A 77 22.97 3.39 -13.08
CA GLN A 77 21.89 4.36 -13.07
C GLN A 77 21.63 4.98 -14.43
N SER A 78 22.68 5.24 -15.21
CA SER A 78 22.55 5.73 -16.60
C SER A 78 21.89 4.70 -17.51
N MET A 79 22.28 3.43 -17.41
CA MET A 79 21.65 2.32 -18.13
C MET A 79 20.17 2.20 -17.77
N LEU A 80 19.83 2.19 -16.47
CA LEU A 80 18.43 2.10 -16.01
C LEU A 80 17.60 3.29 -16.48
N ASP A 81 18.10 4.51 -16.37
CA ASP A 81 17.38 5.69 -16.85
C ASP A 81 17.10 5.61 -18.34
N LYS A 82 18.12 5.34 -19.14
CA LYS A 82 18.02 5.36 -20.61
C LYS A 82 17.22 4.18 -21.14
N GLU A 83 17.46 2.98 -20.63
CA GLU A 83 16.98 1.74 -21.25
C GLU A 83 15.76 1.14 -20.55
N LEU A 84 15.63 1.31 -19.23
CA LEU A 84 14.49 0.79 -18.47
C LEU A 84 13.38 1.83 -18.32
N PHE A 85 13.74 3.05 -17.94
CA PHE A 85 12.80 4.15 -17.69
C PHE A 85 12.58 5.08 -18.88
N LEU A 86 13.35 4.89 -19.97
CA LEU A 86 13.34 5.72 -21.18
C LEU A 86 13.49 7.22 -20.93
N ILE A 87 14.21 7.60 -19.88
CA ILE A 87 14.55 8.98 -19.56
C ILE A 87 15.65 9.43 -20.52
N GLN A 88 15.32 10.37 -21.40
CA GLN A 88 16.29 10.95 -22.32
C GLN A 88 17.17 12.01 -21.63
N SER A 89 18.26 12.39 -22.30
CA SER A 89 19.22 13.39 -21.82
C SER A 89 18.59 14.76 -21.53
N ASP A 90 17.45 15.08 -22.16
CA ASP A 90 16.71 16.31 -21.94
C ASP A 90 15.87 16.30 -20.64
N ARG A 91 15.75 15.14 -19.96
CA ARG A 91 14.93 14.89 -18.75
C ARG A 91 13.46 15.28 -18.89
N ARG A 92 12.98 15.55 -20.10
CA ARG A 92 11.60 15.99 -20.40
C ARG A 92 10.77 14.88 -20.97
N THR A 93 11.38 13.99 -21.74
CA THR A 93 10.68 12.84 -22.32
C THR A 93 10.43 11.78 -21.24
N LYS A 94 9.16 11.55 -20.92
CA LYS A 94 8.71 10.52 -19.98
C LYS A 94 7.94 9.42 -20.70
N MET A 95 7.92 8.23 -20.12
CA MET A 95 7.06 7.15 -20.59
C MET A 95 5.59 7.59 -20.58
N ASN A 96 4.86 7.21 -21.62
CA ASN A 96 3.41 7.32 -21.63
C ASN A 96 2.77 6.24 -20.73
N PRO A 97 1.48 6.36 -20.37
CA PRO A 97 0.83 5.40 -19.46
C PRO A 97 0.87 3.93 -19.91
N ILE A 98 0.85 3.67 -21.22
CA ILE A 98 0.93 2.30 -21.77
C ILE A 98 2.34 1.73 -21.55
N GLN A 99 3.37 2.54 -21.77
CA GLN A 99 4.76 2.16 -21.51
C GLN A 99 5.02 1.95 -20.02
N GLU A 100 4.48 2.82 -19.15
CA GLU A 100 4.54 2.63 -17.69
C GLU A 100 3.92 1.29 -17.29
N LEU A 101 2.73 0.95 -17.80
CA LEU A 101 2.06 -0.32 -17.52
C LEU A 101 2.85 -1.54 -18.03
N GLN A 102 3.43 -1.44 -19.23
CA GLN A 102 4.29 -2.50 -19.78
C GLN A 102 5.53 -2.72 -18.90
N LEU A 103 6.19 -1.64 -18.46
CA LEU A 103 7.32 -1.72 -17.55
C LEU A 103 6.90 -2.36 -16.22
N VAL A 104 5.79 -1.92 -15.63
CA VAL A 104 5.26 -2.50 -14.38
C VAL A 104 5.04 -4.01 -14.51
N ARG A 105 4.46 -4.47 -15.62
CA ARG A 105 4.27 -5.90 -15.89
C ARG A 105 5.61 -6.65 -15.99
N VAL A 106 6.61 -6.07 -16.68
CA VAL A 106 7.95 -6.66 -16.78
C VAL A 106 8.63 -6.74 -15.42
N LEU A 107 8.54 -5.68 -14.61
CA LEU A 107 9.11 -5.64 -13.26
C LEU A 107 8.45 -6.65 -12.32
N ALA A 108 7.12 -6.79 -12.38
CA ALA A 108 6.40 -7.79 -11.59
C ALA A 108 6.89 -9.21 -11.91
N GLN A 109 6.99 -9.55 -13.20
CA GLN A 109 7.53 -10.84 -13.63
C GLN A 109 8.99 -11.03 -13.19
N PHE A 110 9.82 -9.98 -13.33
CA PHE A 110 11.22 -10.02 -12.93
C PHE A 110 11.41 -10.34 -11.44
N PHE A 111 10.62 -9.71 -10.56
CA PHE A 111 10.68 -9.94 -9.11
C PHE A 111 10.05 -11.28 -8.71
N LEU A 112 9.03 -11.75 -9.42
CA LEU A 112 8.42 -13.06 -9.21
C LEU A 112 9.42 -14.19 -9.49
N GLU A 113 10.12 -14.14 -10.62
CA GLU A 113 11.15 -15.12 -11.00
C GLU A 113 12.37 -15.14 -10.07
N ARG A 114 12.51 -14.12 -9.22
CA ARG A 114 13.65 -13.93 -8.30
C ARG A 114 13.22 -13.98 -6.85
N ALA A 115 12.10 -14.63 -6.55
CA ALA A 115 11.57 -14.73 -5.19
C ALA A 115 12.64 -15.18 -4.17
N ASP A 116 13.48 -16.14 -4.57
CA ASP A 116 14.52 -16.75 -3.74
C ASP A 116 15.95 -16.20 -3.99
N ASP A 117 16.11 -15.17 -4.84
CA ASP A 117 17.42 -14.57 -5.10
C ASP A 117 17.85 -13.68 -3.92
N GLY A 118 18.96 -14.03 -3.26
CA GLY A 118 19.51 -13.25 -2.14
C GLY A 118 19.92 -11.81 -2.51
N HIS A 119 20.09 -11.49 -3.78
CA HIS A 119 20.38 -10.13 -4.27
C HIS A 119 19.13 -9.34 -4.66
N ARG A 120 17.93 -9.90 -4.48
CA ARG A 120 16.66 -9.27 -4.91
C ARG A 120 16.49 -7.84 -4.37
N TYR A 121 16.83 -7.61 -3.11
CA TYR A 121 16.74 -6.27 -2.51
C TYR A 121 17.71 -5.29 -3.17
N SER A 122 18.94 -5.70 -3.50
CA SER A 122 19.89 -4.83 -4.21
C SER A 122 19.42 -4.44 -5.61
N TYR A 123 18.71 -5.33 -6.31
CA TYR A 123 18.05 -4.95 -7.58
C TYR A 123 16.95 -3.93 -7.34
N PHE A 124 16.12 -4.13 -6.32
CA PHE A 124 15.05 -3.23 -5.93
C PHE A 124 15.58 -1.83 -5.61
N GLU A 125 16.62 -1.73 -4.77
CA GLU A 125 17.29 -0.47 -4.45
C GLU A 125 17.87 0.21 -5.71
N ALA A 126 18.56 -0.56 -6.56
CA ALA A 126 19.16 0.01 -7.77
C ALA A 126 18.11 0.55 -8.74
N ILE A 127 16.98 -0.15 -8.90
CA ILE A 127 15.88 0.25 -9.79
C ILE A 127 15.16 1.48 -9.26
N PHE A 128 14.82 1.54 -7.97
CA PHE A 128 13.92 2.58 -7.45
C PHE A 128 14.62 3.70 -6.68
N PHE A 129 15.74 3.44 -6.02
CA PHE A 129 16.36 4.38 -5.06
C PHE A 129 17.71 4.96 -5.51
N GLY A 130 18.32 4.45 -6.58
CA GLY A 130 19.61 4.93 -7.07
C GLY A 130 19.65 6.37 -7.64
N ARG A 131 18.55 7.13 -7.53
CA ARG A 131 18.44 8.54 -7.96
C ARG A 131 18.00 9.47 -6.85
N SER A 132 18.25 9.12 -5.59
CA SER A 132 17.87 9.94 -4.43
C SER A 132 18.50 11.34 -4.41
N ASP A 133 19.55 11.56 -5.21
CA ASP A 133 20.21 12.84 -5.45
C ASP A 133 19.44 13.77 -6.41
N ASP A 134 18.55 13.23 -7.25
CA ASP A 134 17.67 13.99 -8.15
C ASP A 134 16.20 13.76 -7.78
N THR A 135 15.60 14.72 -7.07
CA THR A 135 14.22 14.64 -6.59
C THR A 135 13.20 14.33 -7.70
N VAL A 136 13.38 14.86 -8.91
CA VAL A 136 12.40 14.68 -10.00
C VAL A 136 12.46 13.26 -10.54
N LEU A 137 13.67 12.74 -10.76
CA LEU A 137 13.85 11.36 -11.23
C LEU A 137 13.52 10.35 -10.14
N HIS A 138 13.86 10.67 -8.88
CA HIS A 138 13.49 9.86 -7.73
C HIS A 138 11.97 9.72 -7.62
N ASP A 139 11.23 10.82 -7.55
CA ASP A 139 9.77 10.80 -7.43
C ASP A 139 9.12 10.06 -8.62
N PHE A 140 9.69 10.16 -9.82
CA PHE A 140 9.24 9.36 -10.97
C PHE A 140 9.42 7.86 -10.76
N ARG A 141 10.61 7.41 -10.31
CA ARG A 141 10.85 5.99 -10.02
C ARG A 141 9.99 5.48 -8.87
N ILE A 142 9.77 6.28 -7.83
CA ILE A 142 8.85 5.97 -6.72
C ILE A 142 7.41 5.83 -7.22
N LYS A 143 6.95 6.68 -8.15
CA LYS A 143 5.64 6.51 -8.81
C LYS A 143 5.51 5.13 -9.46
N ILE A 144 6.50 4.71 -10.26
CA ILE A 144 6.50 3.40 -10.91
C ILE A 144 6.54 2.28 -9.86
N MET A 145 7.30 2.44 -8.78
CA MET A 145 7.34 1.50 -7.67
C MET A 145 5.96 1.30 -7.04
N PHE A 146 5.22 2.37 -6.75
CA PHE A 146 3.88 2.23 -6.17
C PHE A 146 2.85 1.70 -7.16
N GLN A 147 2.98 2.00 -8.45
CA GLN A 147 2.20 1.32 -9.49
C GLN A 147 2.50 -0.18 -9.51
N LEU A 148 3.78 -0.58 -9.38
CA LEU A 148 4.19 -1.98 -9.25
C LEU A 148 3.59 -2.63 -8.00
N VAL A 149 3.61 -1.95 -6.86
CA VAL A 149 2.98 -2.45 -5.63
C VAL A 149 1.49 -2.69 -5.84
N SER A 150 0.78 -1.71 -6.41
CA SER A 150 -0.64 -1.87 -6.72
C SER A 150 -0.89 -3.02 -7.71
N PHE A 151 -0.04 -3.20 -8.72
CA PHE A 151 -0.16 -4.29 -9.66
C PHE A 151 0.09 -5.66 -9.00
N ALA A 152 1.09 -5.72 -8.11
CA ALA A 152 1.52 -6.93 -7.40
C ALA A 152 0.46 -7.47 -6.43
N VAL A 153 -0.53 -6.66 -6.05
CA VAL A 153 -1.69 -7.11 -5.25
C VAL A 153 -2.64 -7.96 -6.09
N GLN A 154 -2.84 -7.64 -7.38
CA GLN A 154 -3.69 -8.43 -8.30
C GLN A 154 -2.96 -9.63 -8.90
N TYR A 155 -1.66 -9.48 -9.14
CA TYR A 155 -0.78 -10.54 -9.61
C TYR A 155 0.23 -10.82 -8.50
N PRO A 156 -0.01 -11.81 -7.63
CA PRO A 156 0.52 -11.85 -6.26
C PRO A 156 2.05 -11.97 -6.19
N VAL A 157 2.74 -10.83 -6.34
CA VAL A 157 4.18 -10.65 -6.08
C VAL A 157 4.33 -9.89 -4.76
N LEU A 158 3.63 -10.36 -3.73
CA LEU A 158 3.41 -9.64 -2.48
C LEU A 158 4.71 -9.38 -1.69
N GLN A 159 5.77 -10.14 -1.96
CA GLN A 159 7.09 -9.93 -1.36
C GLN A 159 7.69 -8.55 -1.65
N ILE A 160 7.19 -7.85 -2.68
CA ILE A 160 7.59 -6.47 -2.95
C ILE A 160 7.21 -5.52 -1.80
N PHE A 161 6.14 -5.82 -1.06
CA PHE A 161 5.74 -5.03 0.11
C PHE A 161 6.82 -5.03 1.18
N ASN A 162 7.48 -6.16 1.42
CA ASN A 162 8.56 -6.25 2.40
C ASN A 162 9.74 -5.32 2.04
N HIS A 163 10.05 -5.18 0.74
CA HIS A 163 11.10 -4.26 0.29
C HIS A 163 10.71 -2.80 0.43
N VAL A 164 9.47 -2.47 0.05
CA VAL A 164 8.93 -1.10 0.16
C VAL A 164 8.82 -0.68 1.62
N MET A 165 8.27 -1.55 2.47
CA MET A 165 8.14 -1.27 3.90
C MET A 165 9.49 -1.21 4.59
N GLY A 166 10.43 -2.10 4.24
CA GLY A 166 11.79 -2.05 4.74
C GLY A 166 12.47 -0.71 4.42
N TRP A 167 12.27 -0.17 3.22
CA TRP A 167 12.75 1.16 2.85
C TRP A 167 12.06 2.28 3.62
N LEU A 168 10.71 2.31 3.64
CA LEU A 168 9.95 3.34 4.34
C LEU A 168 10.35 3.42 5.82
N CYS A 169 10.45 2.28 6.51
CA CYS A 169 10.79 2.23 7.93
C CYS A 169 12.26 2.61 8.24
N GLN A 170 13.13 2.68 7.22
CA GLN A 170 14.53 3.09 7.37
C GLN A 170 14.76 4.57 7.01
N MET A 171 13.73 5.27 6.55
CA MET A 171 13.85 6.69 6.20
C MET A 171 14.14 7.53 7.44
N LYS A 172 15.21 8.33 7.38
CA LYS A 172 15.57 9.25 8.48
C LYS A 172 14.78 10.57 8.45
N ASN A 173 14.15 10.88 7.32
CA ASN A 173 13.38 12.10 7.14
C ASN A 173 11.89 11.79 7.32
N GLU A 174 11.36 12.13 8.50
CA GLU A 174 9.95 11.93 8.86
C GLU A 174 8.98 12.55 7.84
N THR A 175 9.30 13.73 7.28
CA THR A 175 8.42 14.41 6.33
C THR A 175 8.28 13.62 5.03
N LEU A 176 9.39 13.07 4.54
CA LEU A 176 9.38 12.21 3.34
C LEU A 176 8.77 10.84 3.63
N GLU A 177 9.09 10.25 4.78
CA GLU A 177 8.50 8.99 5.23
C GLU A 177 6.97 9.09 5.26
N ARG A 178 6.44 10.17 5.86
CA ARG A 178 5.01 10.48 5.89
C ARG A 178 4.43 10.67 4.49
N LYS A 179 5.09 11.47 3.62
CA LYS A 179 4.66 11.71 2.23
C LYS A 179 4.52 10.39 1.46
N TYR A 180 5.55 9.55 1.48
CA TYR A 180 5.56 8.30 0.71
C TYR A 180 4.66 7.23 1.32
N SER A 181 4.56 7.19 2.65
CA SER A 181 3.57 6.37 3.35
C SER A 181 2.15 6.71 2.92
N ASP A 182 1.81 8.00 2.88
CA ASP A 182 0.50 8.46 2.46
C ASP A 182 0.21 8.13 1.01
N TRP A 183 1.18 8.34 0.11
CA TRP A 183 1.00 8.03 -1.30
C TRP A 183 0.78 6.54 -1.55
N LEU A 184 1.51 5.66 -0.85
CA LEU A 184 1.30 4.22 -0.92
C LEU A 184 -0.13 3.84 -0.49
N ILE A 185 -0.57 4.36 0.67
CA ILE A 185 -1.90 4.06 1.20
C ILE A 185 -2.99 4.63 0.30
N GLU A 186 -2.84 5.85 -0.19
CA GLU A 186 -3.77 6.48 -1.11
C GLU A 186 -3.95 5.61 -2.36
N ILE A 187 -2.88 5.19 -3.03
CA ILE A 187 -2.96 4.34 -4.23
C ILE A 187 -3.74 3.04 -3.95
N LEU A 188 -3.48 2.38 -2.83
CA LEU A 188 -4.16 1.11 -2.51
C LEU A 188 -5.64 1.34 -2.14
N VAL A 189 -5.94 2.42 -1.43
CA VAL A 189 -7.33 2.81 -1.13
C VAL A 189 -8.09 3.15 -2.41
N GLU A 190 -7.49 3.91 -3.32
CA GLU A 190 -8.05 4.27 -4.62
C GLU A 190 -8.32 3.05 -5.49
N ASN A 191 -7.37 2.11 -5.55
CA ASN A 191 -7.45 1.00 -6.51
C ASN A 191 -8.21 -0.22 -5.98
N PHE A 192 -8.28 -0.42 -4.67
CA PHE A 192 -8.84 -1.63 -4.08
C PHE A 192 -9.98 -1.40 -3.12
N VAL A 193 -9.95 -0.32 -2.32
CA VAL A 193 -10.96 -0.12 -1.28
C VAL A 193 -12.16 0.64 -1.84
N ARG A 194 -11.92 1.77 -2.52
CA ARG A 194 -12.97 2.62 -3.08
C ARG A 194 -13.82 1.97 -4.18
N PRO A 195 -13.24 1.24 -5.16
CA PRO A 195 -14.03 0.58 -6.20
C PRO A 195 -14.67 -0.73 -5.72
N SER A 196 -14.35 -1.17 -4.49
CA SER A 196 -14.90 -2.41 -3.96
C SER A 196 -16.40 -2.32 -3.75
N THR A 197 -17.12 -3.32 -4.26
CA THR A 197 -18.56 -3.50 -4.08
C THR A 197 -18.86 -4.94 -3.67
N GLU A 198 -20.08 -5.25 -3.27
CA GLU A 198 -20.48 -6.63 -2.94
C GLU A 198 -20.28 -7.60 -4.12
N LYS A 199 -20.47 -7.13 -5.36
CA LYS A 199 -20.30 -7.95 -6.57
C LYS A 199 -18.85 -8.05 -7.03
N LEU A 200 -18.05 -7.05 -6.71
CA LEU A 200 -16.64 -6.97 -7.09
C LEU A 200 -15.84 -6.55 -5.84
N PRO A 201 -15.53 -7.51 -4.95
CA PRO A 201 -14.89 -7.23 -3.68
C PRO A 201 -13.38 -6.99 -3.87
N MET A 202 -13.03 -5.88 -4.55
CA MET A 202 -11.64 -5.54 -4.89
C MET A 202 -10.71 -5.51 -3.66
N HIS A 203 -11.22 -5.14 -2.50
CA HIS A 203 -10.46 -5.13 -1.25
C HIS A 203 -9.94 -6.52 -0.85
N HIS A 204 -10.55 -7.62 -1.30
CA HIS A 204 -10.09 -8.97 -0.98
C HIS A 204 -8.68 -9.24 -1.50
N PHE A 205 -8.24 -8.58 -2.56
CA PHE A 205 -6.87 -8.74 -3.04
C PHE A 205 -5.83 -8.25 -2.03
N LEU A 206 -6.19 -7.35 -1.10
CA LEU A 206 -5.30 -6.88 -0.03
C LEU A 206 -5.26 -7.83 1.17
N LEU A 207 -6.23 -8.74 1.33
CA LEU A 207 -6.31 -9.62 2.51
C LEU A 207 -5.05 -10.46 2.74
N PRO A 208 -4.40 -11.07 1.72
CA PRO A 208 -3.20 -11.89 1.93
C PRO A 208 -1.99 -11.14 2.51
N LEU A 209 -2.02 -9.80 2.56
CA LEU A 209 -0.98 -9.02 3.21
C LEU A 209 -0.95 -9.21 4.73
N ASP A 210 -2.04 -9.68 5.33
CA ASP A 210 -2.16 -9.96 6.77
C ASP A 210 -1.12 -10.96 7.29
N VAL A 211 -0.68 -11.89 6.45
CA VAL A 211 0.36 -12.89 6.73
C VAL A 211 1.67 -12.61 5.99
N THR A 212 1.67 -11.69 5.03
CA THR A 212 2.84 -11.46 4.15
C THR A 212 3.70 -10.28 4.60
N CYS A 213 3.09 -9.20 5.13
CA CYS A 213 3.81 -7.99 5.51
C CYS A 213 3.14 -7.26 6.69
N SER A 214 3.60 -7.56 7.90
CA SER A 214 3.06 -6.97 9.14
C SER A 214 3.31 -5.45 9.24
N GLU A 215 4.43 -4.95 8.73
CA GLU A 215 4.74 -3.52 8.64
C GLU A 215 3.69 -2.79 7.79
N PHE A 216 3.31 -3.37 6.65
CA PHE A 216 2.26 -2.78 5.82
C PHE A 216 0.91 -2.79 6.54
N CYS A 217 0.56 -3.88 7.22
CA CYS A 217 -0.68 -3.94 8.01
C CYS A 217 -0.71 -2.83 9.08
N ALA A 218 0.41 -2.61 9.78
CA ALA A 218 0.53 -1.53 10.75
C ALA A 218 0.36 -0.15 10.10
N LEU A 219 1.03 0.09 8.97
CA LEU A 219 0.89 1.35 8.24
C LEU A 219 -0.54 1.58 7.75
N PHE A 220 -1.19 0.55 7.20
CA PHE A 220 -2.55 0.62 6.69
C PHE A 220 -3.54 0.95 7.80
N VAL A 221 -3.50 0.24 8.94
CA VAL A 221 -4.33 0.55 10.11
C VAL A 221 -4.06 1.97 10.61
N ALA A 222 -2.80 2.41 10.57
CA ALA A 222 -2.39 3.70 11.06
C ALA A 222 -2.75 4.89 10.16
N ARG A 223 -3.08 4.67 8.88
CA ARG A 223 -3.25 5.76 7.90
C ARG A 223 -4.51 5.68 7.05
N ALA A 224 -5.03 4.50 6.74
CA ALA A 224 -6.03 4.32 5.67
C ALA A 224 -7.32 5.12 5.86
N ALA A 225 -7.77 5.31 7.10
CA ALA A 225 -8.95 6.11 7.40
C ALA A 225 -8.80 7.59 7.00
N LEU A 226 -7.58 8.11 6.86
CA LEU A 226 -7.31 9.48 6.39
C LEU A 226 -7.56 9.65 4.88
N HIS A 227 -7.49 8.56 4.12
CA HIS A 227 -7.48 8.54 2.65
C HIS A 227 -8.80 8.09 2.01
N GLY A 228 -9.81 7.78 2.83
CA GLY A 228 -11.10 7.34 2.32
C GLY A 228 -12.23 7.50 3.33
N LYS A 229 -13.44 7.11 2.89
CA LYS A 229 -14.56 6.85 3.79
C LYS A 229 -14.41 5.44 4.37
N LEU A 230 -14.67 5.32 5.67
CA LEU A 230 -14.70 4.08 6.42
C LEU A 230 -16.00 3.33 6.10
N LYS A 231 -16.04 2.72 4.91
CA LYS A 231 -17.10 1.79 4.50
C LYS A 231 -16.69 0.34 4.82
N GLN A 232 -17.61 -0.60 4.65
CA GLN A 232 -17.39 -2.03 4.91
C GLN A 232 -16.05 -2.56 4.39
N PRO A 233 -15.60 -2.30 3.13
CA PRO A 233 -14.31 -2.80 2.64
C PRO A 233 -13.10 -2.30 3.45
N MET A 234 -13.13 -1.04 3.89
CA MET A 234 -12.06 -0.45 4.71
C MET A 234 -12.08 -1.03 6.13
N ALA A 235 -13.28 -1.13 6.72
CA ALA A 235 -13.45 -1.65 8.07
C ALA A 235 -13.02 -3.13 8.15
N GLU A 236 -13.38 -3.95 7.17
CA GLU A 236 -12.99 -5.35 7.09
C GLU A 236 -11.47 -5.52 7.05
N LEU A 237 -10.76 -4.74 6.23
CA LEU A 237 -9.30 -4.75 6.19
C LEU A 237 -8.68 -4.33 7.52
N ILE A 238 -9.17 -3.26 8.14
CA ILE A 238 -8.66 -2.80 9.44
C ILE A 238 -8.87 -3.85 10.51
N ILE A 239 -10.07 -4.46 10.57
CA ILE A 239 -10.39 -5.52 11.53
C ILE A 239 -9.49 -6.73 11.30
N ARG A 240 -9.37 -7.18 10.05
CA ARG A 240 -8.56 -8.36 9.68
C ARG A 240 -7.09 -8.15 10.01
N PHE A 241 -6.51 -7.03 9.61
CA PHE A 241 -5.11 -6.70 9.86
C PHE A 241 -4.84 -6.54 11.36
N SER A 242 -5.77 -5.91 12.09
CA SER A 242 -5.67 -5.78 13.55
C SER A 242 -5.75 -7.15 14.24
N ALA A 243 -6.70 -8.00 13.87
CA ALA A 243 -6.88 -9.32 14.48
C ALA A 243 -5.63 -10.20 14.33
N GLN A 244 -4.98 -10.15 13.17
CA GLN A 244 -3.79 -10.97 12.89
C GLN A 244 -2.49 -10.36 13.45
N ASN A 245 -2.37 -9.03 13.50
CA ASN A 245 -1.10 -8.35 13.75
C ASN A 245 -1.11 -7.40 14.97
N MET A 246 -2.13 -7.42 15.83
CA MET A 246 -2.34 -6.41 16.89
C MET A 246 -1.07 -6.07 17.70
N GLN A 247 -0.36 -7.09 18.19
CA GLN A 247 0.84 -6.91 19.01
C GLN A 247 1.98 -6.26 18.23
N PHE A 248 2.12 -6.62 16.95
CA PHE A 248 3.08 -5.99 16.06
C PHE A 248 2.71 -4.53 15.77
N ILE A 249 1.42 -4.26 15.51
CA ILE A 249 0.93 -2.90 15.21
C ILE A 249 1.21 -1.96 16.39
N LEU A 250 0.87 -2.37 17.62
CA LEU A 250 1.17 -1.57 18.83
C LEU A 250 2.67 -1.28 18.96
N ARG A 251 3.51 -2.31 18.75
CA ARG A 251 4.97 -2.16 18.76
C ARG A 251 5.46 -1.20 17.68
N HIS A 252 4.93 -1.31 16.47
CA HIS A 252 5.31 -0.46 15.35
C HIS A 252 4.92 1.01 15.60
N LEU A 253 3.71 1.26 16.11
CA LEU A 253 3.26 2.62 16.48
C LEU A 253 4.09 3.23 17.61
N ARG A 254 4.61 2.39 18.51
CA ARG A 254 5.54 2.80 19.56
C ARG A 254 6.89 3.18 18.97
N ASP A 255 7.44 2.31 18.13
CA ASP A 255 8.79 2.46 17.59
C ASP A 255 8.86 3.56 16.50
N THR A 256 7.70 3.99 15.97
CA THR A 256 7.55 5.09 15.00
C THR A 256 6.70 6.25 15.59
N PRO A 257 7.28 7.15 16.41
CA PRO A 257 6.50 8.12 17.21
C PRO A 257 5.59 9.05 16.42
N TRP A 258 6.00 9.51 15.24
CA TRP A 258 5.19 10.40 14.41
C TRP A 258 3.92 9.70 13.92
N LEU A 259 4.03 8.42 13.57
CA LEU A 259 2.93 7.60 13.11
C LEU A 259 1.97 7.32 14.28
N GLY A 260 2.52 6.99 15.46
CA GLY A 260 1.74 6.83 16.69
C GLY A 260 0.99 8.11 17.10
N ASN A 261 1.64 9.27 17.00
CA ASN A 261 1.02 10.57 17.29
C ASN A 261 -0.13 10.89 16.32
N ASP A 262 0.11 10.74 15.01
CA ASP A 262 -0.93 10.93 14.00
C ASP A 262 -2.08 9.91 14.17
N PHE A 263 -1.78 8.68 14.56
CA PHE A 263 -2.78 7.65 14.83
C PHE A 263 -3.72 8.06 15.96
N ALA A 264 -3.16 8.51 17.09
CA ALA A 264 -3.93 8.94 18.24
C ALA A 264 -4.75 10.22 18.00
N GLU A 265 -4.15 11.23 17.37
CA GLU A 265 -4.78 12.57 17.22
C GLU A 265 -5.69 12.69 16.00
N LYS A 266 -5.46 11.90 14.95
CA LYS A 266 -6.16 12.07 13.67
C LYS A 266 -6.96 10.84 13.28
N VAL A 267 -6.35 9.66 13.36
CA VAL A 267 -6.93 8.43 12.78
C VAL A 267 -8.02 7.86 13.67
N ILE A 268 -7.76 7.64 14.95
CA ILE A 268 -8.79 7.12 15.88
C ILE A 268 -10.01 8.06 15.97
N PRO A 269 -9.86 9.39 16.15
CA PRO A 269 -11.01 10.30 16.15
C PRO A 269 -11.81 10.24 14.85
N ARG A 270 -11.14 10.16 13.68
CA ARG A 270 -11.80 10.07 12.39
C ARG A 270 -12.53 8.73 12.20
N MET A 271 -11.92 7.62 12.62
CA MET A 271 -12.57 6.31 12.59
C MET A 271 -13.82 6.29 13.47
N LEU A 272 -13.74 6.88 14.66
CA LEU A 272 -14.88 7.00 15.57
C LEU A 272 -15.98 7.88 14.98
N ASP A 273 -15.64 9.07 14.47
CA ASP A 273 -16.63 9.97 13.89
C ASP A 273 -17.39 9.27 12.74
N GLN A 274 -16.67 8.69 11.78
CA GLN A 274 -17.29 8.00 10.64
C GLN A 274 -18.09 6.77 11.07
N MET A 275 -17.59 5.93 11.98
CA MET A 275 -18.31 4.76 12.48
C MET A 275 -19.59 5.13 13.26
N MET A 276 -19.61 6.30 13.89
CA MET A 276 -20.74 6.79 14.67
C MET A 276 -21.75 7.61 13.85
N THR A 277 -21.35 8.20 12.71
CA THR A 277 -22.25 8.95 11.82
C THR A 277 -22.76 8.16 10.63
N ASP A 278 -21.99 7.22 10.07
CA ASP A 278 -22.38 6.53 8.84
C ASP A 278 -23.40 5.42 9.12
N ASP A 279 -24.60 5.60 8.57
CA ASP A 279 -25.76 4.68 8.61
C ASP A 279 -25.54 3.40 7.76
N SER A 280 -24.29 3.08 7.40
CA SER A 280 -23.95 1.96 6.53
C SER A 280 -23.86 0.64 7.31
N ASN A 281 -24.08 -0.49 6.63
CA ASN A 281 -23.93 -1.88 7.14
C ASN A 281 -22.47 -2.22 7.45
N LEU A 282 -21.77 -1.35 8.18
CA LEU A 282 -20.46 -1.57 8.73
C LEU A 282 -20.55 -2.67 9.79
N ASP A 283 -19.63 -3.63 9.75
CA ASP A 283 -19.27 -4.45 10.91
C ASP A 283 -18.59 -3.57 11.96
N GLY A 284 -19.36 -2.64 12.53
CA GLY A 284 -18.85 -1.69 13.48
C GLY A 284 -18.64 -2.32 14.86
N ASP A 285 -19.09 -3.55 15.10
CA ASP A 285 -18.82 -4.25 16.37
C ASP A 285 -17.39 -4.80 16.37
N GLY A 286 -16.95 -5.41 15.25
CA GLY A 286 -15.54 -5.76 15.06
C GLY A 286 -14.62 -4.53 15.11
N LEU A 287 -15.00 -3.46 14.42
CA LEU A 287 -14.20 -2.23 14.41
C LEU A 287 -14.17 -1.54 15.78
N GLY A 288 -15.31 -1.45 16.46
CA GLY A 288 -15.42 -0.90 17.81
C GLY A 288 -14.54 -1.67 18.80
N SER A 289 -14.50 -3.00 18.69
CA SER A 289 -13.64 -3.85 19.51
C SER A 289 -12.15 -3.56 19.27
N CYS A 290 -11.74 -3.36 18.01
CA CYS A 290 -10.37 -2.97 17.67
C CYS A 290 -10.00 -1.62 18.30
N ILE A 291 -10.88 -0.61 18.19
CA ILE A 291 -10.64 0.72 18.77
C ILE A 291 -10.58 0.65 20.30
N CYS A 292 -11.47 -0.10 20.94
CA CYS A 292 -11.40 -0.35 22.39
C CYS A 292 -10.05 -0.94 22.79
N PHE A 293 -9.56 -1.95 22.06
CA PHE A 293 -8.26 -2.57 22.34
C PHE A 293 -7.11 -1.56 22.25
N PHE A 294 -7.08 -0.73 21.21
CA PHE A 294 -6.09 0.35 21.10
C PHE A 294 -6.15 1.29 22.31
N MET A 295 -7.35 1.74 22.71
CA MET A 295 -7.51 2.62 23.89
C MET A 295 -6.98 1.99 25.18
N PHE A 296 -7.28 0.71 25.43
CA PHE A 296 -6.80 0.01 26.64
C PHE A 296 -5.30 -0.17 26.68
N ARG A 297 -4.69 -0.48 25.54
CA ARG A 297 -3.27 -0.79 25.47
C ARG A 297 -2.40 0.43 25.20
N TRP A 298 -2.95 1.56 24.77
CA TRP A 298 -2.17 2.73 24.32
C TRP A 298 -1.15 3.21 25.35
N HIS A 299 -1.61 3.45 26.57
CA HIS A 299 -0.77 3.99 27.65
C HIS A 299 0.21 2.96 28.23
N LEU A 300 -0.06 1.66 28.04
CA LEU A 300 0.78 0.56 28.52
C LEU A 300 1.86 0.20 27.50
N ASP A 301 1.44 -0.03 26.27
CA ASP A 301 2.28 -0.65 25.25
C ASP A 301 2.89 0.33 24.27
N VAL A 302 2.27 1.50 24.07
CA VAL A 302 2.61 2.39 22.96
C VAL A 302 3.28 3.67 23.41
N MET A 303 2.73 4.35 24.41
CA MET A 303 3.24 5.66 24.81
C MET A 303 4.70 5.64 25.26
N ALA A 304 5.37 6.78 25.06
CA ALA A 304 6.66 7.06 25.66
C ALA A 304 6.57 7.01 27.20
N THR A 305 7.61 6.46 27.81
CA THR A 305 7.85 6.46 29.27
C THR A 305 9.25 6.99 29.54
N GLU A 306 9.64 7.12 30.81
CA GLU A 306 11.01 7.50 31.17
C GLU A 306 12.05 6.54 30.56
N ASP A 307 11.73 5.25 30.52
CA ASP A 307 12.63 4.19 30.04
C ASP A 307 12.50 3.89 28.54
N ARG A 308 11.53 4.48 27.83
CA ARG A 308 11.16 4.03 26.49
C ARG A 308 10.72 5.16 25.58
N ARG A 309 11.31 5.21 24.38
CA ARG A 309 10.84 6.09 23.30
C ARG A 309 9.47 5.66 22.79
N GLY A 310 8.65 6.62 22.40
CA GLY A 310 7.32 6.38 21.87
C GLY A 310 6.60 7.66 21.46
N PRO A 311 5.37 7.55 20.93
CA PRO A 311 4.47 8.69 20.79
C PRO A 311 4.19 9.33 22.15
N THR A 312 3.98 10.64 22.11
CA THR A 312 3.67 11.48 23.28
C THR A 312 2.18 11.83 23.35
N LYS A 313 1.44 11.60 22.27
CA LYS A 313 0.01 11.91 22.18
C LYS A 313 -0.84 10.74 22.68
N ARG A 314 -1.92 11.09 23.37
CA ARG A 314 -2.91 10.16 23.91
C ARG A 314 -4.10 10.05 22.97
N ILE A 315 -4.76 8.90 23.00
CA ILE A 315 -6.08 8.74 22.38
C ILE A 315 -7.11 9.41 23.31
N GLU A 316 -7.36 10.70 23.11
CA GLU A 316 -8.35 11.48 23.87
C GLU A 316 -9.60 11.70 23.01
N VAL A 317 -10.55 10.78 23.13
CA VAL A 317 -11.80 10.74 22.34
C VAL A 317 -13.06 10.79 23.19
N LEU A 318 -12.91 11.02 24.50
CA LEU A 318 -14.01 11.05 25.43
C LEU A 318 -15.03 12.14 25.06
N ASP A 319 -14.57 13.37 24.81
CA ASP A 319 -15.45 14.49 24.45
C ASP A 319 -16.23 14.24 23.16
N LEU A 320 -15.59 13.55 22.20
CA LEU A 320 -16.24 13.09 20.98
C LEU A 320 -17.41 12.16 21.34
N LEU A 321 -17.16 11.13 22.15
CA LEU A 321 -18.16 10.14 22.53
C LEU A 321 -19.24 10.67 23.48
N LEU A 322 -18.97 11.73 24.25
CA LEU A 322 -19.95 12.43 25.08
C LEU A 322 -20.85 13.36 24.26
N SER A 323 -20.47 13.71 23.03
CA SER A 323 -21.21 14.64 22.19
C SER A 323 -22.66 14.16 21.92
N PRO A 324 -23.67 15.03 22.04
CA PRO A 324 -25.06 14.66 21.76
C PRO A 324 -25.31 14.37 20.27
N LYS A 325 -24.36 14.71 19.38
CA LYS A 325 -24.51 14.55 17.92
C LYS A 325 -24.59 13.08 17.47
N TYR A 326 -24.08 12.15 18.27
CA TYR A 326 -24.05 10.74 17.89
C TYR A 326 -25.29 9.99 18.40
N PRO A 327 -25.81 9.02 17.63
CA PRO A 327 -26.87 8.14 18.10
C PRO A 327 -26.40 7.28 19.27
N TRP A 328 -27.34 6.90 20.14
CA TRP A 328 -27.07 5.93 21.19
C TRP A 328 -27.09 4.51 20.64
N SER A 329 -26.08 3.73 21.00
CA SER A 329 -25.94 2.32 20.65
C SER A 329 -25.14 1.60 21.74
N LYS A 330 -25.27 0.27 21.83
CA LYS A 330 -24.42 -0.53 22.73
C LYS A 330 -22.94 -0.23 22.50
N ARG A 331 -22.54 -0.14 21.24
CA ARG A 331 -21.17 0.19 20.79
C ARG A 331 -20.67 1.51 21.36
N ARG A 332 -21.47 2.57 21.30
CA ARG A 332 -21.10 3.88 21.88
C ARG A 332 -20.77 3.76 23.36
N ILE A 333 -21.55 2.99 24.10
CA ILE A 333 -21.36 2.81 25.54
C ILE A 333 -20.08 2.01 25.82
N CYS A 334 -19.81 0.95 25.06
CA CYS A 334 -18.54 0.22 25.19
C CYS A 334 -17.33 1.12 24.90
N LEU A 335 -17.42 1.96 23.86
CA LEU A 335 -16.36 2.94 23.53
C LEU A 335 -16.22 4.01 24.61
N LEU A 336 -17.31 4.47 25.22
CA LEU A 336 -17.26 5.37 26.36
C LEU A 336 -16.48 4.74 27.52
N VAL A 337 -16.75 3.48 27.87
CA VAL A 337 -15.99 2.78 28.92
C VAL A 337 -14.50 2.74 28.61
N ALA A 338 -14.14 2.38 27.38
CA ALA A 338 -12.75 2.34 26.95
C ALA A 338 -12.09 3.73 26.98
N ALA A 339 -12.80 4.77 26.54
CA ALA A 339 -12.32 6.15 26.57
C ALA A 339 -12.18 6.69 28.00
N ILE A 340 -13.07 6.33 28.92
CA ILE A 340 -12.97 6.70 30.35
C ILE A 340 -11.72 6.07 30.96
N GLY A 341 -11.48 4.78 30.71
CA GLY A 341 -10.29 4.08 31.16
C GLY A 341 -8.99 4.67 30.61
N ALA A 342 -8.99 5.13 29.34
CA ALA A 342 -7.83 5.72 28.70
C ALA A 342 -7.60 7.21 29.04
N SER A 343 -8.64 7.93 29.49
CA SER A 343 -8.58 9.38 29.66
C SER A 343 -7.73 9.80 30.85
N THR A 344 -7.01 10.91 30.70
CA THR A 344 -6.29 11.57 31.80
C THR A 344 -7.17 12.41 32.71
N ARG A 345 -8.41 12.70 32.31
CA ARG A 345 -9.34 13.54 33.08
C ARG A 345 -9.69 12.91 34.44
N PRO A 346 -9.75 13.67 35.53
CA PRO A 346 -10.18 13.15 36.83
C PRO A 346 -11.56 12.49 36.76
N GLU A 347 -11.72 11.32 37.40
CA GLU A 347 -12.95 10.51 37.29
C GLU A 347 -14.20 11.27 37.74
N HIS A 348 -14.13 12.02 38.82
CA HIS A 348 -15.24 12.85 39.31
C HIS A 348 -15.73 13.89 38.29
N LEU A 349 -14.85 14.42 37.42
CA LEU A 349 -15.25 15.35 36.35
C LEU A 349 -15.96 14.61 35.22
N ILE A 350 -15.47 13.42 34.87
CA ILE A 350 -16.10 12.55 33.86
C ILE A 350 -17.52 12.16 34.32
N GLN A 351 -17.66 11.75 35.58
CA GLN A 351 -18.95 11.39 36.17
C GLN A 351 -19.93 12.56 36.14
N LYS A 352 -19.47 13.76 36.50
CA LYS A 352 -20.29 14.98 36.42
C LYS A 352 -20.78 15.25 35.00
N ASP A 353 -19.99 14.95 33.98
CA ASP A 353 -20.42 15.10 32.59
C ASP A 353 -21.37 14.00 32.14
N LEU A 354 -21.13 12.74 32.53
CA LEU A 354 -22.03 11.63 32.27
C LEU A 354 -23.42 11.85 32.90
N GLN A 355 -23.49 12.44 34.10
CA GLN A 355 -24.76 12.76 34.77
C GLN A 355 -25.59 13.83 34.03
N LYS A 356 -24.95 14.70 33.23
CA LYS A 356 -25.66 15.71 32.42
C LYS A 356 -26.22 15.14 31.12
N ILE A 357 -25.80 13.93 30.73
CA ILE A 357 -26.21 13.33 29.47
C ILE A 357 -27.65 12.85 29.55
N VAL A 358 -28.47 13.35 28.63
CA VAL A 358 -29.83 12.85 28.42
C VAL A 358 -29.77 11.70 27.41
N ALA A 359 -30.07 10.49 27.88
CA ALA A 359 -30.10 9.29 27.05
C ALA A 359 -31.48 8.62 27.04
N PRO A 360 -31.83 7.90 25.95
CA PRO A 360 -33.04 7.09 25.89
C PRO A 360 -33.13 6.09 27.05
N GLU A 361 -34.35 5.81 27.51
CA GLU A 361 -34.63 4.94 28.67
C GLU A 361 -33.85 3.62 28.63
N LYS A 362 -33.80 2.99 27.44
CA LYS A 362 -33.12 1.71 27.23
C LYS A 362 -31.62 1.73 27.55
N TYR A 363 -30.96 2.88 27.48
CA TYR A 363 -29.53 3.04 27.75
C TYR A 363 -29.24 3.63 29.14
N ARG A 364 -30.25 4.10 29.88
CA ARG A 364 -30.07 4.80 31.16
C ARG A 364 -29.36 3.92 32.19
N LYS A 365 -29.73 2.64 32.30
CA LYS A 365 -29.09 1.70 33.24
C LYS A 365 -27.61 1.50 32.93
N ALA A 366 -27.25 1.38 31.65
CA ALA A 366 -25.86 1.23 31.23
C ALA A 366 -25.05 2.50 31.51
N LEU A 367 -25.64 3.69 31.26
CA LEU A 367 -25.02 4.96 31.60
C LEU A 367 -24.83 5.16 33.11
N GLN A 368 -25.83 4.82 33.91
CA GLN A 368 -25.70 4.84 35.38
C GLN A 368 -24.57 3.91 35.83
N THR A 369 -24.47 2.72 35.24
CA THR A 369 -23.41 1.75 35.56
C THR A 369 -22.02 2.34 35.31
N ILE A 370 -21.81 3.06 34.21
CA ILE A 370 -20.51 3.69 33.88
C ILE A 370 -20.33 5.08 34.50
N SER A 371 -21.36 5.60 35.15
CA SER A 371 -21.28 6.85 35.93
C SER A 371 -20.85 6.61 37.37
N ASN A 372 -20.75 5.35 37.79
CA ASN A 372 -20.23 4.95 39.09
C ASN A 372 -18.70 5.04 39.12
N GLU A 373 -18.12 5.11 40.32
CA GLU A 373 -16.66 5.03 40.51
C GLU A 373 -16.11 3.65 40.12
N GLY A 374 -14.81 3.62 39.79
CA GLY A 374 -14.04 2.40 39.51
C GLY A 374 -13.95 2.03 38.03
N VAL A 375 -14.53 2.84 37.12
CA VAL A 375 -14.46 2.55 35.67
C VAL A 375 -13.03 2.70 35.18
N LYS A 376 -12.27 3.68 35.68
CA LYS A 376 -10.87 3.88 35.27
C LYS A 376 -9.95 2.76 35.74
N GLU A 377 -10.25 2.18 36.89
CA GLU A 377 -9.46 1.11 37.51
C GLU A 377 -9.67 -0.23 36.80
N ASN A 378 -10.89 -0.53 36.38
CA ASN A 378 -11.22 -1.80 35.73
C ASN A 378 -12.25 -1.63 34.61
N PRO A 379 -11.91 -0.97 33.49
CA PRO A 379 -12.89 -0.72 32.43
C PRO A 379 -13.38 -2.02 31.76
N GLN A 380 -12.57 -3.09 31.75
CA GLN A 380 -12.97 -4.38 31.19
C GLN A 380 -14.19 -4.95 31.91
N LYS A 381 -14.21 -4.92 33.25
CA LYS A 381 -15.37 -5.37 34.06
C LYS A 381 -16.67 -4.66 33.66
N TYR A 382 -16.61 -3.37 33.38
CA TYR A 382 -17.79 -2.60 32.97
C TYR A 382 -18.21 -2.94 31.54
N MET A 383 -17.25 -3.14 30.62
CA MET A 383 -17.55 -3.61 29.27
C MET A 383 -18.22 -4.98 29.26
N ASP A 384 -17.76 -5.92 30.08
CA ASP A 384 -18.36 -7.25 30.19
C ASP A 384 -19.79 -7.14 30.73
N GLY A 385 -19.99 -6.29 31.75
CA GLY A 385 -21.31 -5.97 32.30
C GLY A 385 -22.26 -5.42 31.23
N ILE A 386 -21.84 -4.41 30.45
CA ILE A 386 -22.63 -3.84 29.35
C ILE A 386 -22.90 -4.87 28.26
N SER A 387 -21.94 -5.76 28.00
CA SER A 387 -22.06 -6.79 26.97
C SER A 387 -23.20 -7.77 27.27
N THR A 388 -23.47 -8.03 28.55
CA THR A 388 -24.61 -8.85 29.00
C THR A 388 -25.95 -8.10 29.04
N MET A 389 -25.95 -6.77 28.91
CA MET A 389 -27.19 -6.00 28.84
C MET A 389 -27.86 -6.20 27.48
N GLY A 390 -29.18 -6.42 27.46
CA GLY A 390 -30.01 -6.58 26.26
C GLY A 390 -30.18 -5.28 25.47
N LEU A 391 -29.09 -4.61 25.13
CA LEU A 391 -29.04 -3.39 24.33
C LEU A 391 -28.96 -3.75 22.85
N GLU A 392 -29.76 -3.08 22.02
CA GLU A 392 -29.70 -3.25 20.56
C GLU A 392 -28.30 -2.86 20.03
N ALA A 393 -27.77 -3.71 19.14
CA ALA A 393 -26.73 -3.30 18.21
C ALA A 393 -27.26 -2.15 17.32
N SER A 394 -26.37 -1.31 16.77
CA SER A 394 -26.75 -0.10 16.00
C SER A 394 -27.95 -0.32 15.06
N PRO A 395 -28.85 0.67 14.90
CA PRO A 395 -30.07 0.50 14.14
C PRO A 395 -29.78 0.23 12.67
N VAL A 396 -29.75 -1.04 12.26
CA VAL A 396 -29.82 -1.43 10.85
C VAL A 396 -31.26 -1.17 10.42
N LYS A 397 -31.52 -0.04 9.76
CA LYS A 397 -32.82 0.17 9.09
C LYS A 397 -32.97 -0.93 8.04
N LYS A 398 -33.85 -1.91 8.32
CA LYS A 398 -34.29 -2.90 7.33
C LYS A 398 -34.75 -2.15 6.08
N THR A 399 -34.04 -2.34 4.98
CA THR A 399 -34.46 -1.84 3.68
C THR A 399 -35.77 -2.55 3.36
N VAL A 400 -36.90 -1.85 3.44
CA VAL A 400 -38.19 -2.36 3.00
C VAL A 400 -38.09 -2.46 1.48
N THR A 401 -37.80 -3.66 0.98
CA THR A 401 -38.00 -4.02 -0.42
C THR A 401 -39.49 -3.93 -0.70
N LYS A 402 -39.93 -2.76 -1.16
CA LYS A 402 -41.20 -2.67 -1.88
C LYS A 402 -41.03 -3.48 -3.16
N LYS A 403 -41.58 -4.71 -3.16
CA LYS A 403 -41.91 -5.42 -4.39
C LYS A 403 -42.76 -4.48 -5.25
N LYS A 404 -42.29 -4.15 -6.43
CA LYS A 404 -43.14 -3.70 -7.54
C LYS A 404 -43.32 -4.89 -8.47
#